data_AF-A0A843IFX0-F1
#
_entry.id   AF-A0A843IFX0-F1
#
_cell.length_a   1.000
_cell.length_b   1.000
_cell.length_c   1.000
_cell.angle_alpha   90.00
_cell.angle_beta   90.00
_cell.angle_gamma   90.00
#
_symmetry.space_group_name_H-M   'P 1'
#
loop_
_entity.id
_entity.type
_entity.pdbx_description
1 polymer ?
#
loop_
_entity_poly.entity_id
_entity_poly.type
_entity_poly.pdbx_seq_one_letter_code
_entity_poly.pdbx_strand_id
1 'polypeptide(L)'
;MDNRGNFTLEIVVVGIIIILILGVVLAATEISQEKISKSVENNNIEKTISEVCDSLINDAGTPINWENFKPKRIGLATTNGDDNVIPNSVSYYKLVELGKDYDNYVTKRIFDNKFYSSMELIPHETSISSVKIGSNEEGTNNI
;
A
#
# COMPACT_ATOMS: atom_id res chain seq x y z
N MET A 1 31.14 60.08 -20.69
CA MET A 1 30.95 58.93 -19.77
C MET A 1 30.22 57.86 -20.54
N ASP A 2 30.78 56.65 -20.59
CA ASP A 2 30.44 55.61 -21.55
C ASP A 2 29.13 54.90 -21.16
N ASN A 3 28.01 55.29 -21.77
CA ASN A 3 26.67 54.78 -21.43
C ASN A 3 26.48 53.28 -21.73
N ARG A 4 27.41 52.67 -22.48
CA ARG A 4 27.40 51.24 -22.83
C ARG A 4 27.79 50.34 -21.65
N GLY A 5 28.65 50.82 -20.75
CA GLY A 5 29.06 50.10 -19.55
C GLY A 5 27.91 49.94 -18.54
N ASN A 6 27.12 51.00 -18.34
CA ASN A 6 25.96 50.99 -17.45
C ASN A 6 24.85 50.05 -17.95
N PHE A 7 24.56 50.06 -19.25
CA PHE A 7 23.54 49.19 -19.86
C PHE A 7 23.91 47.70 -19.74
N THR A 8 25.18 47.36 -19.93
CA THR A 8 25.66 45.97 -19.79
C THR A 8 25.56 45.47 -18.34
N LEU A 9 25.89 46.33 -17.37
CA LEU A 9 25.80 45.99 -15.95
C LEU A 9 24.35 45.73 -15.53
N GLU A 10 23.40 46.56 -15.97
CA GLU A 10 21.98 46.42 -15.66
C GLU A 10 21.41 45.08 -16.17
N ILE A 11 21.76 44.69 -17.39
CA ILE A 11 21.36 43.39 -17.97
C ILE A 11 21.93 42.22 -17.16
N VAL A 12 23.19 42.31 -16.72
CA VAL A 12 23.81 41.27 -15.89
C VAL A 12 23.11 41.15 -14.53
N VAL A 13 22.80 42.27 -13.89
CA VAL A 13 22.09 42.29 -12.59
C VAL A 13 20.70 41.68 -12.73
N VAL A 14 19.94 42.04 -13.77
CA VAL A 14 18.62 41.45 -14.06
C VAL A 14 18.75 39.95 -14.32
N GLY A 15 19.77 39.52 -15.07
CA GLY A 15 20.05 38.10 -15.30
C GLY A 15 20.30 37.31 -14.02
N ILE A 16 21.07 37.85 -13.08
CA ILE A 16 21.33 37.23 -11.77
C ILE A 16 20.02 37.08 -10.98
N ILE A 17 19.18 38.11 -10.97
CA ILE A 17 17.88 38.07 -10.27
C ILE A 17 16.98 36.98 -10.86
N ILE A 18 16.92 36.86 -12.19
CA ILE A 18 16.14 35.80 -12.86
C ILE A 18 16.65 34.42 -12.44
N ILE A 19 17.97 34.21 -12.40
CA ILE A 19 18.56 32.93 -11.97
C ILE A 19 18.18 32.61 -10.52
N LEU A 20 18.22 33.60 -9.63
CA LEU A 20 17.81 33.41 -8.23
C LEU A 20 16.33 33.02 -8.11
N ILE A 21 15.45 33.68 -8.87
CA ILE A 21 14.02 33.35 -8.89
C ILE A 21 13.81 31.93 -9.42
N LEU A 22 14.46 31.56 -10.52
CA LEU A 22 14.37 30.21 -11.08
C LEU A 22 14.86 29.16 -10.09
N GLY A 23 15.94 29.44 -9.34
CA GLY A 23 16.44 28.55 -8.29
C GLY A 23 15.39 28.27 -7.20
N VAL A 24 14.71 29.31 -6.72
CA VAL A 24 13.64 29.16 -5.71
C VAL A 24 12.44 28.39 -6.29
N VAL A 25 12.05 28.68 -7.53
CA VAL A 25 10.94 27.98 -8.20
C VAL A 25 11.25 26.49 -8.41
N LEU A 26 12.47 26.16 -8.81
CA LEU A 26 12.91 24.77 -8.97
C LEU A 26 12.84 24.01 -7.64
N ALA A 27 13.39 24.58 -6.57
CA ALA A 27 13.33 23.97 -5.24
C ALA A 27 11.89 23.75 -4.75
N ALA A 28 11.01 24.74 -4.95
CA ALA A 28 9.59 24.61 -4.60
C ALA A 28 8.88 23.54 -5.44
N THR A 29 9.25 23.41 -6.71
CA THR A 29 8.70 22.42 -7.64
C THR A 29 9.12 21.01 -7.24
N GLU A 30 10.40 20.80 -6.90
CA GLU A 30 10.92 19.49 -6.45
C GLU A 30 10.18 18.99 -5.21
N ILE A 31 10.04 19.85 -4.19
CA ILE A 31 9.30 19.52 -2.96
C ILE A 31 7.84 19.17 -3.28
N SER A 32 7.22 19.92 -4.19
CA SER A 32 5.82 19.70 -4.59
C SER A 32 5.66 18.39 -5.35
N GLN A 33 6.56 18.09 -6.28
CA GLN A 33 6.55 16.84 -7.05
C GLN A 33 6.76 15.63 -6.14
N GLU A 34 7.68 15.71 -5.17
CA GLU A 34 7.89 14.63 -4.21
C GLU A 34 6.60 14.33 -3.42
N LYS A 35 5.93 15.37 -2.92
CA LYS A 35 4.66 15.22 -2.20
C LYS A 35 3.56 14.61 -3.07
N ILE A 36 3.44 15.07 -4.32
CA ILE A 36 2.45 14.54 -5.27
C ILE A 36 2.75 13.06 -5.56
N SER A 37 4.01 12.71 -5.82
CA SER A 37 4.40 11.32 -6.10
C SER A 37 4.08 10.40 -4.93
N LYS A 38 4.44 10.79 -3.71
CA LYS A 38 4.10 10.01 -2.50
C LYS A 38 2.59 9.89 -2.28
N SER A 39 1.83 10.96 -2.54
CA SER A 39 0.37 10.93 -2.43
C SER A 39 -0.25 9.97 -3.45
N VAL A 40 0.26 9.94 -4.67
CA VAL A 40 -0.21 9.01 -5.71
C VAL A 40 0.13 7.56 -5.35
N GLU A 41 1.36 7.32 -4.86
CA GLU A 41 1.79 6.01 -4.37
C GLU A 41 0.89 5.49 -3.25
N ASN A 42 0.69 6.29 -2.19
CA ASN A 42 -0.15 5.92 -1.06
C ASN A 42 -1.60 5.61 -1.48
N ASN A 43 -2.18 6.46 -2.35
CA ASN A 43 -3.54 6.25 -2.83
C ASN A 43 -3.68 4.94 -3.64
N ASN A 44 -2.67 4.60 -4.45
CA ASN A 44 -2.66 3.34 -5.19
C ASN A 44 -2.53 2.13 -4.26
N ILE A 45 -1.73 2.24 -3.20
CA ILE A 45 -1.61 1.21 -2.17
C ILE A 45 -2.94 1.02 -1.44
N GLU A 46 -3.55 2.10 -0.95
CA GLU A 46 -4.85 2.07 -0.26
C GLU A 46 -5.94 1.44 -1.13
N LYS A 47 -6.02 1.85 -2.40
CA LYS A 47 -6.99 1.27 -3.36
C LYS A 47 -6.77 -0.22 -3.54
N THR A 48 -5.53 -0.65 -3.74
CA THR A 48 -5.20 -2.07 -3.94
C THR A 48 -5.53 -2.89 -2.69
N ILE A 49 -5.20 -2.37 -1.50
CA ILE A 49 -5.54 -3.02 -0.23
C ILE A 49 -7.05 -3.12 -0.05
N SER A 50 -7.81 -2.05 -0.35
CA SER A 50 -9.27 -2.06 -0.28
C SER A 50 -9.88 -3.12 -1.20
N GLU A 51 -9.45 -3.19 -2.46
CA GLU A 51 -9.95 -4.18 -3.43
C GLU A 51 -9.63 -5.61 -2.99
N VAL A 52 -8.45 -5.84 -2.44
CA VAL A 52 -8.06 -7.15 -1.91
C VAL A 52 -8.87 -7.52 -0.68
N CYS A 53 -9.03 -6.60 0.27
CA CYS A 53 -9.86 -6.82 1.45
C CYS A 53 -11.30 -7.13 1.06
N ASP A 54 -11.89 -6.35 0.15
CA ASP A 54 -13.24 -6.59 -0.37
C ASP A 54 -13.36 -7.96 -1.04
N SER A 55 -12.37 -8.35 -1.84
CA SER A 55 -12.35 -9.69 -2.45
C SER A 55 -12.25 -10.80 -1.41
N LEU A 56 -11.47 -10.62 -0.35
CA LEU A 56 -11.27 -11.65 0.68
C LEU A 56 -12.50 -11.82 1.56
N ILE A 57 -13.17 -10.74 1.98
CA ILE A 57 -14.33 -10.82 2.90
C ILE A 57 -15.65 -11.18 2.21
N ASN A 58 -15.68 -11.13 0.87
CA ASN A 58 -16.88 -11.44 0.07
C ASN A 58 -16.77 -12.75 -0.73
N ASP A 59 -15.61 -13.42 -0.70
CA ASP A 59 -15.39 -14.71 -1.36
C ASP A 59 -14.91 -15.75 -0.34
N ALA A 60 -15.47 -16.96 -0.40
CA ALA A 60 -15.04 -18.08 0.43
C ALA A 60 -13.76 -18.75 -0.08
N GLY A 61 -13.32 -18.42 -1.30
CA GLY A 61 -12.20 -19.04 -1.98
C GLY A 61 -12.61 -20.27 -2.79
N THR A 62 -11.63 -20.88 -3.46
CA THR A 62 -11.88 -22.07 -4.30
C THR A 62 -10.77 -23.09 -4.12
N PRO A 63 -11.09 -24.35 -3.74
CA PRO A 63 -12.41 -24.85 -3.29
C PRO A 63 -12.96 -24.10 -2.06
N ILE A 64 -14.24 -24.31 -1.73
CA ILE A 64 -14.92 -23.57 -0.64
C ILE A 64 -14.24 -23.74 0.73
N ASN A 65 -13.58 -24.88 0.88
CA ASN A 65 -12.82 -25.35 2.02
C ASN A 65 -11.31 -25.40 1.70
N TRP A 66 -10.83 -24.45 0.88
CA TRP A 66 -9.45 -24.42 0.40
C TRP A 66 -8.41 -24.49 1.52
N GLU A 67 -8.76 -24.11 2.74
CA GLU A 67 -7.92 -24.21 3.92
C GLU A 67 -7.51 -25.66 4.26
N ASN A 68 -8.29 -26.65 3.80
CA ASN A 68 -7.98 -28.08 3.94
C ASN A 68 -7.29 -28.67 2.70
N PHE A 69 -7.16 -27.89 1.62
CA PHE A 69 -6.68 -28.35 0.31
C PHE A 69 -5.62 -27.40 -0.26
N LYS A 70 -5.16 -27.61 -1.50
CA LYS A 70 -4.36 -26.61 -2.21
C LYS A 70 -5.31 -25.54 -2.78
N PRO A 71 -5.25 -24.27 -2.32
CA PRO A 71 -6.12 -23.23 -2.84
C PRO A 71 -5.80 -22.91 -4.30
N LYS A 72 -6.85 -22.80 -5.12
CA LYS A 72 -6.79 -22.14 -6.43
C LYS A 72 -7.03 -20.64 -6.29
N ARG A 73 -7.98 -20.26 -5.42
CA ARG A 73 -8.30 -18.87 -5.07
C ARG A 73 -8.47 -18.76 -3.57
N ILE A 74 -7.89 -17.72 -2.98
CA ILE A 74 -7.97 -17.44 -1.55
C ILE A 74 -9.21 -16.59 -1.30
N GLY A 75 -9.91 -16.89 -0.21
CA GLY A 75 -11.04 -16.11 0.28
C GLY A 75 -11.25 -16.39 1.75
N LEU A 76 -11.70 -15.40 2.50
CA LEU A 76 -11.89 -15.47 3.95
C LEU A 76 -13.35 -15.55 4.35
N ALA A 77 -14.29 -15.32 3.44
CA ALA A 77 -15.70 -15.33 3.77
C ALA A 77 -16.15 -16.71 4.32
N THR A 78 -17.03 -16.66 5.31
CA THR A 78 -17.70 -17.85 5.83
C THR A 78 -18.84 -18.27 4.91
N THR A 79 -19.32 -19.49 5.09
CA THR A 79 -20.44 -20.04 4.33
C THR A 79 -21.53 -20.50 5.29
N ASN A 80 -22.78 -20.49 4.82
CA ASN A 80 -23.90 -21.04 5.57
C ASN A 80 -24.01 -22.56 5.37
N GLY A 81 -24.97 -23.21 6.02
CA GLY A 81 -25.19 -24.66 5.90
C GLY A 81 -25.58 -25.14 4.49
N ASP A 82 -25.90 -24.22 3.58
CA ASP A 82 -26.25 -24.49 2.18
C ASP A 82 -25.09 -24.11 1.21
N ASP A 83 -23.87 -23.99 1.73
CA ASP A 83 -22.65 -23.59 0.99
C ASP A 83 -22.71 -22.20 0.32
N ASN A 84 -23.65 -21.35 0.72
CA ASN A 84 -23.73 -19.98 0.24
C ASN A 84 -22.77 -19.08 1.02
N VAL A 85 -22.00 -18.26 0.29
CA VAL A 85 -21.06 -17.31 0.88
C VAL A 85 -21.82 -16.22 1.65
N ILE A 86 -21.40 -15.98 2.89
CA ILE A 86 -21.87 -14.86 3.70
C ILE A 86 -20.93 -13.68 3.43
N PRO A 87 -21.37 -12.64 2.71
CA PRO A 87 -20.50 -11.49 2.40
C PRO A 87 -20.13 -10.70 3.66
N ASN A 88 -19.10 -9.87 3.57
CA ASN A 88 -18.54 -9.07 4.68
C ASN A 88 -18.26 -9.89 5.95
N SER A 89 -17.75 -11.10 5.76
CA SER A 89 -17.46 -12.01 6.88
C SER A 89 -16.02 -12.51 6.80
N VAL A 90 -15.48 -12.90 7.95
CA VAL A 90 -14.12 -13.45 8.05
C VAL A 90 -14.18 -14.72 8.87
N SER A 91 -13.82 -15.84 8.25
CA SER A 91 -13.59 -17.10 8.93
C SER A 91 -12.23 -17.05 9.63
N TYR A 92 -12.27 -17.11 10.96
CA TYR A 92 -11.08 -17.18 11.80
C TYR A 92 -10.15 -18.33 11.39
N TYR A 93 -10.72 -19.50 11.10
CA TYR A 93 -9.94 -20.68 10.72
C TYR A 93 -9.20 -20.45 9.39
N LYS A 94 -9.88 -19.89 8.37
CA LYS A 94 -9.25 -19.55 7.09
C LYS A 94 -8.15 -18.50 7.25
N LEU A 95 -8.33 -17.53 8.15
CA LEU A 95 -7.31 -16.53 8.44
C LEU A 95 -6.05 -17.16 9.07
N VAL A 96 -6.22 -18.07 10.04
CA VAL A 96 -5.09 -18.77 10.67
C VAL A 96 -4.35 -19.65 9.66
N GLU A 97 -5.08 -20.39 8.82
CA GLU A 97 -4.49 -21.21 7.75
C GLU A 97 -3.78 -20.36 6.69
N LEU A 98 -4.32 -19.18 6.35
CA LEU A 98 -3.66 -18.21 5.48
C LEU A 98 -2.31 -17.76 6.05
N GLY A 99 -2.23 -17.58 7.38
CA GLY A 99 -1.01 -17.17 8.08
C GLY A 99 0.13 -18.19 8.02
N LYS A 100 -0.16 -19.49 7.82
CA LYS A 100 0.87 -20.54 7.80
C LYS A 100 1.80 -20.47 6.59
N ASP A 101 1.29 -20.02 5.45
CA ASP A 101 2.06 -19.84 4.20
C ASP A 101 1.69 -18.50 3.55
N TYR A 102 1.80 -17.43 4.36
CA TYR A 102 1.38 -16.09 3.98
C TYR A 102 2.14 -15.57 2.76
N ASP A 103 3.44 -15.85 2.67
CA ASP A 103 4.26 -15.39 1.54
C ASP A 103 3.81 -15.98 0.21
N ASN A 104 3.44 -17.27 0.19
CA ASN A 104 2.93 -17.90 -1.04
C ASN A 104 1.51 -17.42 -1.36
N TYR A 105 0.63 -17.37 -0.36
CA TYR A 105 -0.78 -17.10 -0.59
C TYR A 105 -1.11 -15.62 -0.79
N VAL A 106 -0.44 -14.73 -0.07
CA VAL A 106 -0.71 -13.30 -0.10
C VAL A 106 0.37 -12.58 -0.89
N THR A 107 1.62 -12.60 -0.42
CA THR A 107 2.72 -11.84 -1.05
C THR A 107 2.87 -12.21 -2.53
N LYS A 108 2.94 -13.50 -2.85
CA LYS A 108 3.16 -13.97 -4.22
C LYS A 108 1.90 -14.01 -5.08
N ARG A 109 0.77 -14.52 -4.57
CA ARG A 109 -0.43 -14.76 -5.40
C ARG A 109 -1.40 -13.60 -5.46
N ILE A 110 -1.58 -12.87 -4.36
CA ILE A 110 -2.50 -11.73 -4.31
C ILE A 110 -1.79 -10.46 -4.75
N PHE A 111 -0.58 -10.22 -4.22
CA PHE A 111 0.16 -8.99 -4.49
C PHE A 111 1.26 -9.12 -5.55
N ASP A 112 1.48 -10.30 -6.13
CA ASP A 112 2.47 -10.53 -7.19
C ASP A 112 3.89 -10.05 -6.81
N ASN A 113 4.24 -10.23 -5.53
CA ASN A 113 5.49 -9.75 -4.90
C ASN A 113 5.73 -8.24 -5.01
N LYS A 114 4.68 -7.43 -5.26
CA LYS A 114 4.80 -5.98 -5.38
C LYS A 114 4.97 -5.28 -4.04
N PHE A 115 4.43 -5.84 -2.97
CA PHE A 115 4.58 -5.28 -1.61
C PHE A 115 4.42 -6.37 -0.54
N TYR A 116 5.06 -6.12 0.59
CA TYR A 116 4.90 -6.89 1.81
C TYR A 116 3.72 -6.36 2.61
N SER A 117 3.01 -7.25 3.28
CA SER A 117 1.83 -6.91 4.06
C SER A 117 1.73 -7.76 5.31
N SER A 118 0.98 -7.24 6.27
CA SER A 118 0.43 -8.03 7.38
C SER A 118 -1.06 -7.76 7.48
N MET A 119 -1.78 -8.70 8.08
CA MET A 119 -3.21 -8.57 8.36
C MET A 119 -3.43 -8.83 9.84
N GLU A 120 -4.27 -8.00 10.47
CA GLU A 120 -4.68 -8.20 11.86
C GLU A 120 -6.20 -8.22 11.95
N LEU A 121 -6.73 -9.27 12.54
CA LEU A 121 -8.13 -9.35 12.93
C LEU A 121 -8.24 -8.86 14.38
N ILE A 122 -8.88 -7.70 14.56
CA ILE A 122 -9.13 -7.09 15.86
C ILE A 122 -10.61 -7.29 16.22
N PRO A 123 -10.92 -8.18 17.18
CA PRO A 123 -12.29 -8.35 17.66
C PRO A 123 -12.80 -7.08 18.32
N HIS A 124 -14.08 -6.75 18.11
CA HIS A 124 -14.71 -5.62 18.78
C HIS A 124 -14.92 -5.87 20.28
N GLU A 125 -15.07 -7.13 20.68
CA GLU A 125 -15.14 -7.52 22.08
C GLU A 125 -13.77 -7.93 22.63
N THR A 126 -13.40 -7.39 23.79
CA THR A 126 -12.10 -7.60 24.43
C THR A 126 -11.88 -9.01 25.00
N SER A 127 -12.89 -9.88 24.94
CA SER A 127 -12.85 -11.26 25.39
C SER A 127 -12.10 -12.19 24.43
N ILE A 128 -11.84 -11.74 23.19
CA ILE A 128 -11.15 -12.50 22.15
C ILE A 128 -9.85 -11.79 21.79
N SER A 129 -8.75 -12.52 21.76
CA SER A 129 -7.43 -11.99 21.36
C SER A 129 -7.40 -11.62 19.87
N SER A 130 -6.70 -10.53 19.53
CA SER A 130 -6.42 -10.23 18.13
C SER A 130 -5.51 -11.29 17.52
N VAL A 131 -5.62 -11.48 16.20
CA VAL A 131 -4.76 -12.38 15.45
C VAL A 131 -4.09 -11.61 14.34
N LYS A 132 -2.76 -11.54 14.40
CA LYS A 132 -1.91 -10.94 13.38
C LYS A 132 -1.21 -12.04 12.57
N ILE A 133 -1.23 -11.90 11.25
CA ILE A 133 -0.57 -12.80 10.29
C ILE A 133 0.22 -11.98 9.26
N GLY A 134 1.23 -12.60 8.65
CA GLY A 134 2.06 -11.98 7.62
C GLY A 134 3.42 -11.51 8.13
N SER A 135 4.04 -10.56 7.42
CA SER A 135 5.42 -10.15 7.72
C SER A 135 5.52 -9.58 9.14
N ASN A 136 6.19 -10.31 10.02
CA ASN A 136 6.62 -9.80 11.31
C ASN A 136 7.63 -8.68 11.07
N GLU A 137 7.50 -7.57 11.77
CA GLU A 137 8.52 -6.52 11.86
C GLU A 137 9.80 -6.99 12.61
N GLU A 138 10.04 -8.30 12.69
CA GLU A 138 11.32 -8.88 13.14
C GLU A 138 12.24 -9.07 11.93
N GLY A 139 12.43 -7.98 11.19
CA GLY A 139 13.39 -7.82 10.10
C GLY A 139 14.25 -6.60 10.41
N THR A 140 15.30 -6.84 11.16
CA THR A 140 16.39 -5.94 11.56
C THR A 140 16.61 -4.76 10.60
N ASN A 141 16.35 -3.54 11.08
CA ASN A 141 16.99 -2.34 10.55
C ASN A 141 18.51 -2.47 10.81
N ASN A 142 19.22 -3.07 9.88
CA ASN A 142 20.67 -2.96 9.75
C ASN A 142 20.98 -2.35 8.38
N ILE A 143 20.91 -1.02 8.31
CA ILE A 143 21.78 -0.18 7.49
C ILE A 143 22.19 1.00 8.37
#